data_AF-A0A7J3XZT7-F1
#
_entry.id   AF-A0A7J3XZT7-F1
#
_cell.length_a   1.000
_cell.length_b   1.000
_cell.length_c   1.000
_cell.angle_alpha   90.00
_cell.angle_beta   90.00
_cell.angle_gamma   90.00
#
_symmetry.space_group_name_H-M   'P 1'
#
loop_
_entity.id
_entity.type
_entity.pdbx_description
1 polymer ?
#
loop_
_entity_poly.entity_id
_entity_poly.type
_entity_poly.pdbx_seq_one_letter_code
_entity_poly.pdbx_strand_id
1 'polypeptide(L)'
;MPQCASPPYSFYEVKDGRPRCEGLVEHSLATACVASKVFGERLSSVFGNADVDVGYLLNLSAYLHDIGKASSLYQEKAALLGEGGSMSFWLHHVVSFILLQVAYMRKTDNVLQYAAQAVVRHHQAMKTTQELWGVDSGGMRHLTGAVKGLNIKWVEEVLEAGESRGFINRPHAEVVLEAAGELVRLDDESIARLGEASCRGDLLRENPRLRRLITSVAGAVIVSDIVVSSLRRGGVSHLAEMWMRELPSLRPVAEKCISEAGGVWGNNLG
;
A
#
# COMPACT_ATOMS: atom_id res chain seq x y z
N MET A 1 -29.15 3.62 6.58
CA MET A 1 -28.27 4.00 5.45
C MET A 1 -26.87 3.54 5.82
N PRO A 2 -26.05 2.98 4.90
CA PRO A 2 -24.76 2.46 5.33
C PRO A 2 -23.90 3.65 5.73
N GLN A 3 -23.81 3.87 7.03
CA GLN A 3 -22.75 4.64 7.63
C GLN A 3 -21.44 4.01 7.18
N CYS A 4 -20.41 4.84 6.97
CA CYS A 4 -19.08 4.30 6.77
C CYS A 4 -18.78 3.32 7.90
N ALA A 5 -18.32 2.11 7.54
CA ALA A 5 -17.79 1.16 8.51
C ALA A 5 -16.70 1.86 9.32
N SER A 6 -16.45 1.42 10.55
CA SER A 6 -15.41 2.08 11.36
C SER A 6 -14.03 2.03 10.66
N PRO A 7 -13.18 3.05 10.88
CA PRO A 7 -11.81 3.05 10.35
C PRO A 7 -11.04 1.78 10.75
N PRO A 8 -10.01 1.39 9.98
CA PRO A 8 -9.23 2.24 9.08
C PRO A 8 -9.74 2.29 7.63
N TYR A 9 -9.81 3.50 7.07
CA TYR A 9 -10.14 3.71 5.66
C TYR A 9 -8.86 3.73 4.79
N SER A 10 -8.91 3.13 3.59
CA SER A 10 -7.96 3.42 2.51
C SER A 10 -8.30 4.74 1.81
N PHE A 11 -9.58 5.09 1.76
CA PHE A 11 -10.08 6.32 1.15
C PHE A 11 -11.30 6.85 1.89
N TYR A 12 -11.38 8.18 2.00
CA TYR A 12 -12.53 8.89 2.52
C TYR A 12 -12.69 10.22 1.77
N GLU A 13 -13.91 10.51 1.35
CA GLU A 13 -14.31 11.74 0.66
C GLU A 13 -15.73 12.13 1.08
N VAL A 14 -16.02 13.42 1.14
CA VAL A 14 -17.39 13.93 1.25
C VAL A 14 -17.78 14.60 -0.06
N LYS A 15 -18.69 13.96 -0.80
CA LYS A 15 -19.17 14.43 -2.11
C LYS A 15 -20.69 14.57 -2.11
N ASP A 16 -21.18 15.73 -2.54
CA ASP A 16 -22.61 16.07 -2.55
C ASP A 16 -23.26 15.89 -1.17
N GLY A 17 -22.56 16.32 -0.11
CA GLY A 17 -22.96 16.13 1.29
C GLY A 17 -22.99 14.66 1.77
N ARG A 18 -22.46 13.71 1.00
CA ARG A 18 -22.48 12.27 1.34
C ARG A 18 -21.07 11.72 1.53
N PRO A 19 -20.79 11.03 2.64
CA PRO A 19 -19.50 10.37 2.82
C PRO A 19 -19.39 9.16 1.88
N ARG A 20 -18.23 9.02 1.25
CA ARG A 20 -17.79 7.86 0.48
C ARG A 20 -16.52 7.34 1.13
N CYS A 21 -16.51 6.06 1.47
CA CYS A 21 -15.43 5.44 2.19
C CYS A 21 -15.11 4.07 1.62
N GLU A 22 -13.86 3.70 1.78
CA GLU A 22 -13.35 2.39 1.42
C GLU A 22 -12.49 1.88 2.57
N GLY A 23 -12.76 0.67 3.05
CA GLY A 23 -11.99 0.03 4.11
C GLY A 23 -10.59 -0.36 3.63
N LEU A 24 -9.61 -0.19 4.51
CA LEU A 24 -8.20 -0.46 4.20
C LEU A 24 -7.94 -1.93 3.86
N VAL A 25 -8.52 -2.84 4.65
CA VAL A 25 -8.36 -4.28 4.46
C VAL A 25 -8.87 -4.72 3.10
N GLU A 26 -10.11 -4.35 2.76
CA GLU A 26 -10.73 -4.80 1.51
C GLU A 26 -10.04 -4.15 0.30
N HIS A 27 -9.56 -2.92 0.43
CA HIS A 27 -8.78 -2.26 -0.60
C HIS A 27 -7.47 -3.00 -0.86
N SER A 28 -6.68 -3.25 0.20
CA SER A 28 -5.41 -3.99 0.11
C SER A 28 -5.60 -5.39 -0.47
N LEU A 29 -6.63 -6.12 -0.07
CA LEU A 29 -6.96 -7.45 -0.60
C LEU A 29 -7.30 -7.40 -2.09
N ALA A 30 -8.16 -6.45 -2.50
CA ALA A 30 -8.55 -6.30 -3.89
C ALA A 30 -7.34 -5.91 -4.77
N THR A 31 -6.52 -4.97 -4.31
CA THR A 31 -5.32 -4.51 -5.01
C THR A 31 -4.30 -5.64 -5.17
N ALA A 32 -4.04 -6.44 -4.13
CA ALA A 32 -3.17 -7.60 -4.22
C ALA A 32 -3.72 -8.70 -5.14
N CYS A 33 -5.03 -8.97 -5.07
CA CYS A 33 -5.70 -9.92 -5.96
C CYS A 33 -5.58 -9.54 -7.44
N VAL A 34 -5.81 -8.25 -7.76
CA VAL A 34 -5.67 -7.74 -9.14
C VAL A 34 -4.22 -7.82 -9.59
N ALA A 35 -3.28 -7.36 -8.77
CA ALA A 35 -1.86 -7.40 -9.09
C ALA A 35 -1.40 -8.82 -9.43
N SER A 36 -1.77 -9.79 -8.59
CA SER A 36 -1.45 -11.20 -8.75
C SER A 36 -2.04 -11.79 -10.04
N LYS A 37 -3.35 -11.61 -10.27
CA LYS A 37 -4.06 -12.22 -11.41
C LYS A 37 -3.71 -11.58 -12.76
N VAL A 38 -3.38 -10.29 -12.80
CA VAL A 38 -3.10 -9.57 -14.05
C VAL A 38 -1.60 -9.60 -14.41
N PHE A 39 -0.72 -9.48 -13.42
CA PHE A 39 0.71 -9.30 -13.67
C PHE A 39 1.60 -10.43 -13.15
N GLY A 40 1.11 -11.28 -12.24
CA GLY A 40 1.93 -12.27 -11.52
C GLY A 40 2.66 -13.26 -12.42
N GLU A 41 1.96 -13.87 -13.38
CA GLU A 41 2.55 -14.82 -14.32
C GLU A 41 3.65 -14.16 -15.17
N ARG A 42 3.37 -12.97 -15.71
CA ARG A 42 4.32 -12.26 -16.58
C ARG A 42 5.57 -11.82 -15.81
N LEU A 43 5.40 -11.29 -14.61
CA LEU A 43 6.54 -10.87 -13.77
C LEU A 43 7.39 -12.08 -13.36
N SER A 44 6.76 -13.17 -12.95
CA SER A 44 7.47 -14.41 -12.60
C SER A 44 8.21 -15.00 -13.79
N SER A 45 7.64 -14.94 -15.00
CA SER A 45 8.31 -15.39 -16.23
C SER A 45 9.54 -14.53 -16.57
N VAL A 46 9.44 -13.20 -16.46
CA VAL A 46 10.53 -12.27 -16.80
C VAL A 46 11.65 -12.27 -15.75
N PHE A 47 11.29 -12.43 -14.47
CA PHE A 47 12.20 -12.28 -13.34
C PHE A 47 12.40 -13.58 -12.53
N GLY A 48 12.01 -14.74 -13.05
CA GLY A 48 12.01 -16.02 -12.29
C GLY A 48 13.36 -16.53 -11.80
N ASN A 49 14.48 -15.99 -12.31
CA ASN A 49 15.82 -16.27 -11.78
C ASN A 49 16.31 -15.16 -10.81
N ALA A 50 15.39 -14.40 -10.22
CA ALA A 50 15.70 -13.51 -9.10
C ALA A 50 16.00 -14.35 -7.85
N ASP A 51 16.65 -13.72 -6.88
CA ASP A 51 16.96 -14.29 -5.57
C ASP A 51 15.75 -14.31 -4.61
N VAL A 52 14.57 -13.92 -5.10
CA VAL A 52 13.31 -13.91 -4.34
C VAL A 52 12.18 -14.50 -5.18
N ASP A 53 11.14 -15.02 -4.52
CA ASP A 53 9.87 -15.34 -5.15
C ASP A 53 9.19 -14.05 -5.63
N VAL A 54 9.14 -13.85 -6.94
CA VAL A 54 8.59 -12.64 -7.58
C VAL A 54 7.07 -12.54 -7.39
N GLY A 55 6.37 -13.67 -7.38
CA GLY A 55 4.92 -13.71 -7.15
C GLY A 55 4.60 -13.30 -5.72
N TYR A 56 5.35 -13.83 -4.75
CA TYR A 56 5.22 -13.43 -3.35
C TYR A 56 5.63 -11.97 -3.12
N LEU A 57 6.72 -11.50 -3.74
CA LEU A 57 7.12 -10.09 -3.70
C LEU A 57 6.01 -9.16 -4.20
N LEU A 58 5.37 -9.50 -5.31
CA LEU A 58 4.26 -8.74 -5.87
C LEU A 58 3.06 -8.70 -4.91
N ASN A 59 2.66 -9.86 -4.39
CA ASN A 59 1.55 -9.99 -3.45
C ASN A 59 1.81 -9.16 -2.19
N LEU A 60 3.00 -9.31 -1.58
CA LEU A 60 3.39 -8.60 -0.36
C LEU A 60 3.41 -7.08 -0.59
N SER A 61 4.00 -6.64 -1.71
CA SER A 61 4.09 -5.23 -2.07
C SER A 61 2.71 -4.61 -2.32
N ALA A 62 1.87 -5.28 -3.11
CA ALA A 62 0.51 -4.81 -3.42
C ALA A 62 -0.39 -4.82 -2.18
N TYR A 63 -0.24 -5.80 -1.29
CA TYR A 63 -1.05 -5.90 -0.09
C TYR A 63 -0.70 -4.81 0.93
N LEU A 64 0.59 -4.57 1.15
CA LEU A 64 1.08 -3.66 2.19
C LEU A 64 1.36 -2.23 1.69
N HIS A 65 1.09 -1.91 0.41
CA HIS A 65 1.43 -0.59 -0.14
C HIS A 65 0.83 0.57 0.65
N ASP A 66 -0.37 0.35 1.18
CA ASP A 66 -1.19 1.33 1.87
C ASP A 66 -1.26 1.14 3.39
N ILE A 67 -0.52 0.17 3.97
CA ILE A 67 -0.60 -0.11 5.41
C ILE A 67 -0.25 1.10 6.28
N GLY A 68 0.54 2.04 5.76
CA GLY A 68 0.82 3.32 6.41
C GLY A 68 -0.42 4.18 6.69
N LYS A 69 -1.57 3.91 6.06
CA LYS A 69 -2.87 4.54 6.36
C LYS A 69 -3.52 4.04 7.65
N ALA A 70 -3.01 2.95 8.23
CA ALA A 70 -3.39 2.46 9.57
C ALA A 70 -2.84 3.35 10.70
N SER A 71 -2.86 4.67 10.52
CA SER A 71 -2.41 5.65 11.48
C SER A 71 -3.55 6.61 11.82
N SER A 72 -3.74 6.90 13.11
CA SER A 72 -4.81 7.76 13.60
C SER A 72 -4.76 9.15 12.98
N LEU A 73 -3.57 9.68 12.69
CA LEU A 73 -3.39 10.97 12.01
C LEU A 73 -4.08 11.00 10.64
N TYR A 74 -4.11 9.86 9.92
CA TYR A 74 -4.85 9.75 8.65
C TYR A 74 -6.34 9.76 8.90
N GLN A 75 -6.82 8.99 9.87
CA GLN A 75 -8.25 8.84 10.12
C GLN A 75 -8.85 10.13 10.72
N GLU A 76 -8.11 10.84 11.58
CA GLU A 76 -8.48 12.15 12.12
C GLU A 76 -8.58 13.20 11.00
N LYS A 77 -7.58 13.27 10.11
CA LYS A 77 -7.64 14.19 8.97
C LYS A 77 -8.81 13.86 8.03
N ALA A 78 -9.25 12.60 7.95
CA ALA A 78 -10.38 12.20 7.12
C ALA A 78 -11.69 12.69 7.74
N ALA A 79 -11.83 12.58 9.06
CA ALA A 79 -12.99 13.10 9.80
C ALA A 79 -13.13 14.63 9.72
N LEU A 80 -12.04 15.36 9.46
CA LEU A 80 -12.02 16.82 9.33
C LEU A 80 -12.35 17.33 7.91
N LEU A 81 -12.58 16.45 6.94
CA LEU A 81 -12.89 16.85 5.56
C LEU A 81 -14.32 17.37 5.43
N GLY A 82 -14.45 18.62 4.96
CA GLY A 82 -15.71 19.23 4.53
C GLY A 82 -16.13 18.81 3.11
N GLU A 83 -17.20 19.40 2.61
CA GLU A 83 -17.72 19.15 1.25
C GLU A 83 -16.66 19.44 0.17
N GLY A 84 -16.46 18.50 -0.75
CA GLY A 84 -15.42 18.57 -1.78
C GLY A 84 -14.01 18.18 -1.30
N GLY A 85 -13.85 17.83 -0.03
CA GLY A 85 -12.60 17.33 0.53
C GLY A 85 -12.37 15.86 0.20
N SER A 86 -11.18 15.53 -0.30
CA SER A 86 -10.72 14.14 -0.50
C SER A 86 -9.39 13.93 0.20
N MET A 87 -9.21 12.74 0.79
CA MET A 87 -7.90 12.35 1.31
C MET A 87 -7.11 11.53 0.28
N SER A 88 -6.09 12.14 -0.30
CA SER A 88 -4.93 11.42 -0.85
C SER A 88 -3.70 11.83 -0.05
N PHE A 89 -3.37 11.08 1.00
CA PHE A 89 -2.32 11.50 1.93
C PHE A 89 -0.92 11.41 1.32
N TRP A 90 -0.07 12.39 1.59
CA TRP A 90 1.20 12.63 0.88
C TRP A 90 2.36 11.68 1.23
N LEU A 91 2.24 10.79 2.24
CA LEU A 91 3.36 10.00 2.77
C LEU A 91 3.02 8.56 3.22
N HIS A 92 1.82 8.03 2.94
CA HIS A 92 1.48 6.65 3.38
C HIS A 92 2.46 5.61 2.85
N HIS A 93 2.87 5.76 1.59
CA HIS A 93 3.89 4.92 0.95
C HIS A 93 5.26 5.01 1.66
N VAL A 94 5.60 6.16 2.26
CA VAL A 94 6.82 6.33 3.07
C VAL A 94 6.67 5.64 4.42
N VAL A 95 5.50 5.75 5.08
CA VAL A 95 5.23 5.03 6.33
C VAL A 95 5.24 3.52 6.11
N SER A 96 4.58 3.03 5.06
CA SER A 96 4.62 1.61 4.65
C SER A 96 6.06 1.15 4.36
N PHE A 97 6.87 1.99 3.71
CA PHE A 97 8.30 1.72 3.49
C PHE A 97 9.07 1.59 4.79
N ILE A 98 8.92 2.55 5.71
CA ILE A 98 9.63 2.55 7.00
C ILE A 98 9.27 1.27 7.77
N LEU A 99 7.99 0.90 7.78
CA LEU A 99 7.52 -0.34 8.40
C LEU A 99 8.20 -1.58 7.83
N LEU A 100 8.21 -1.73 6.51
CA LEU A 100 8.85 -2.86 5.85
C LEU A 100 10.38 -2.86 6.00
N GLN A 101 11.01 -1.69 6.08
CA GLN A 101 12.45 -1.60 6.32
C GLN A 101 12.82 -2.01 7.74
N VAL A 102 12.05 -1.60 8.75
CA VAL A 102 12.28 -2.08 10.12
C VAL A 102 12.05 -3.59 10.21
N ALA A 103 11.02 -4.11 9.54
CA ALA A 103 10.81 -5.56 9.43
C ALA A 103 12.01 -6.28 8.79
N TYR A 104 12.58 -5.72 7.71
CA TYR A 104 13.79 -6.25 7.07
C TYR A 104 15.02 -6.21 7.99
N MET A 105 15.20 -5.13 8.76
CA MET A 105 16.31 -5.04 9.72
C MET A 105 16.22 -6.10 10.82
N ARG A 106 15.00 -6.50 11.22
CA ARG A 106 14.77 -7.60 12.18
C ARG A 106 14.99 -8.97 11.56
N LYS A 107 14.46 -9.17 10.36
CA LYS A 107 14.53 -10.42 9.60
C LYS A 107 15.11 -10.10 8.24
N THR A 108 16.42 -10.31 8.10
CA THR A 108 17.24 -10.01 6.91
C THR A 108 16.82 -10.87 5.72
N ASP A 109 15.62 -10.62 5.21
CA ASP A 109 14.99 -11.30 4.08
C ASP A 109 14.82 -10.29 2.94
N ASN A 110 15.46 -10.58 1.80
CA ASN A 110 15.47 -9.69 0.64
C ASN A 110 14.07 -9.36 0.13
N VAL A 111 13.06 -10.24 0.35
CA VAL A 111 11.70 -9.94 -0.09
C VAL A 111 11.10 -8.74 0.65
N LEU A 112 11.40 -8.57 1.95
CA LEU A 112 10.94 -7.41 2.73
C LEU A 112 11.63 -6.12 2.25
N GLN A 113 12.93 -6.19 1.98
CA GLN A 113 13.69 -5.06 1.45
C GLN A 113 13.16 -4.63 0.07
N TYR A 114 12.93 -5.60 -0.82
CA TYR A 114 12.46 -5.32 -2.19
C TYR A 114 11.01 -4.85 -2.18
N ALA A 115 10.17 -5.38 -1.29
CA ALA A 115 8.82 -4.91 -1.10
C ALA A 115 8.79 -3.47 -0.58
N ALA A 116 9.62 -3.12 0.41
CA ALA A 116 9.75 -1.74 0.86
C ALA A 116 10.07 -0.80 -0.30
N GLN A 117 11.07 -1.15 -1.10
CA GLN A 117 11.49 -0.35 -2.26
C GLN A 117 10.43 -0.25 -3.36
N ALA A 118 9.63 -1.30 -3.59
CA ALA A 118 8.51 -1.24 -4.53
C ALA A 118 7.39 -0.34 -3.99
N VAL A 119 7.06 -0.47 -2.70
CA VAL A 119 6.03 0.29 -2.01
C VAL A 119 6.37 1.78 -1.96
N VAL A 120 7.58 2.21 -1.62
CA VAL A 120 7.88 3.66 -1.61
C VAL A 120 7.74 4.28 -3.02
N ARG A 121 7.94 3.46 -4.07
CA ARG A 121 7.99 3.90 -5.46
C ARG A 121 6.69 3.81 -6.22
N HIS A 122 5.64 3.18 -5.71
CA HIS A 122 4.45 2.88 -6.52
C HIS A 122 3.82 4.16 -7.12
N HIS A 123 3.75 5.27 -6.38
CA HIS A 123 3.29 6.55 -6.92
C HIS A 123 4.24 7.21 -7.94
N GLN A 124 5.54 6.89 -7.91
CA GLN A 124 6.52 7.40 -8.88
C GLN A 124 6.76 6.46 -10.07
N ALA A 125 6.30 5.20 -10.03
CA ALA A 125 6.45 4.26 -11.14
C ALA A 125 5.78 4.76 -12.43
N MET A 126 4.80 5.67 -12.28
CA MET A 126 4.09 6.32 -13.38
C MET A 126 4.58 7.75 -13.67
N LYS A 127 5.59 8.25 -12.92
CA LYS A 127 6.17 9.59 -13.12
C LYS A 127 7.48 9.47 -13.88
N THR A 128 7.66 10.30 -14.91
CA THR A 128 8.89 10.36 -15.72
C THR A 128 10.07 10.97 -14.98
N THR A 129 9.84 11.65 -13.85
CA THR A 129 10.87 12.24 -13.00
C THR A 129 11.02 11.46 -11.68
N GLN A 130 12.26 11.03 -11.38
CA GLN A 130 12.63 10.28 -10.17
C GLN A 130 12.85 11.18 -8.94
N GLU A 131 12.44 12.45 -8.99
CA GLU A 131 12.61 13.36 -7.85
C GLU A 131 11.52 13.09 -6.82
N LEU A 132 11.89 12.35 -5.78
CA LEU A 132 11.16 12.36 -4.52
C LEU A 132 11.23 13.79 -3.99
N TRP A 133 10.06 14.42 -3.87
CA TRP A 133 9.93 15.79 -3.38
C TRP A 133 10.69 15.91 -2.06
N GLY A 134 11.60 16.88 -1.99
CA GLY A 134 12.44 17.09 -0.81
C GLY A 134 11.57 17.18 0.45
N VAL A 135 11.96 16.43 1.48
CA VAL A 135 11.27 16.45 2.76
C VAL A 135 11.57 17.78 3.42
N ASP A 136 10.67 18.76 3.27
CA ASP A 136 10.72 19.98 4.06
C ASP A 136 10.45 19.66 5.55
N SER A 137 10.78 20.58 6.45
CA SER A 137 10.58 20.40 7.90
C SER A 137 9.12 20.18 8.28
N GLY A 138 8.16 20.59 7.43
CA GLY A 138 6.74 20.30 7.56
C GLY A 138 6.41 18.85 7.22
N GLY A 139 6.95 18.32 6.13
CA GLY A 139 6.84 16.93 5.69
C GLY A 139 7.42 15.97 6.71
N MET A 140 8.55 16.34 7.34
CA MET A 140 9.15 15.52 8.38
C MET A 140 8.29 15.44 9.65
N ARG A 141 7.72 16.56 10.11
CA ARG A 141 6.78 16.57 11.25
C ARG A 141 5.55 15.69 10.98
N HIS A 142 5.04 15.74 9.76
CA HIS A 142 3.92 14.91 9.33
C HIS A 142 4.27 13.42 9.29
N LEU A 143 5.48 13.07 8.85
CA LEU A 143 5.97 11.71 8.85
C LEU A 143 6.06 11.15 10.28
N THR A 144 6.71 11.89 11.18
CA THR A 144 6.84 11.48 12.59
C THR A 144 5.48 11.31 13.25
N GLY A 145 4.57 12.27 13.06
CA GLY A 145 3.20 12.17 13.58
C GLY A 145 2.45 10.97 13.00
N ALA A 146 2.62 10.68 11.71
CA ALA A 146 2.02 9.54 11.06
C ALA A 146 2.55 8.20 11.60
N VAL A 147 3.87 8.07 11.79
CA VAL A 147 4.51 6.87 12.35
C VAL A 147 4.09 6.66 13.80
N LYS A 148 4.15 7.69 14.65
CA LYS A 148 3.72 7.60 16.05
C LYS A 148 2.22 7.37 16.20
N GLY A 149 1.44 7.81 15.22
CA GLY A 149 0.00 7.56 15.15
C GLY A 149 -0.38 6.17 14.63
N LEU A 150 0.57 5.31 14.23
CA LEU A 150 0.26 3.95 13.79
C LEU A 150 -0.52 3.21 14.88
N ASN A 151 -1.72 2.73 14.53
CA ASN A 151 -2.56 1.96 15.41
C ASN A 151 -2.24 0.48 15.23
N ILE A 152 -1.58 -0.11 16.23
CA ILE A 152 -1.12 -1.50 16.17
C ILE A 152 -2.27 -2.49 15.96
N LYS A 153 -3.47 -2.23 16.48
CA LYS A 153 -4.64 -3.10 16.25
C LYS A 153 -5.10 -3.09 14.81
N TRP A 154 -5.06 -1.92 14.15
CA TRP A 154 -5.40 -1.82 12.73
C TRP A 154 -4.34 -2.48 11.85
N VAL A 155 -3.06 -2.38 12.24
CA VAL A 155 -1.97 -3.10 11.57
C VAL A 155 -2.18 -4.61 11.72
N GLU A 156 -2.47 -5.09 12.93
CA GLU A 156 -2.76 -6.50 13.22
C GLU A 156 -3.93 -7.01 12.38
N GLU A 157 -5.06 -6.29 12.35
CA GLU A 157 -6.23 -6.64 11.53
C GLU A 157 -5.90 -6.78 10.03
N VAL A 158 -5.11 -5.85 9.48
CA VAL A 158 -4.62 -5.96 8.10
C VAL A 158 -3.74 -7.20 7.94
N LEU A 159 -2.80 -7.46 8.85
CA LEU A 159 -1.90 -8.61 8.70
C LEU A 159 -2.63 -9.95 8.80
N GLU A 160 -3.60 -10.10 9.71
CA GLU A 160 -4.43 -11.29 9.87
C GLU A 160 -5.30 -11.56 8.63
N ALA A 161 -5.92 -10.51 8.08
CA ALA A 161 -6.69 -10.61 6.84
C ALA A 161 -5.80 -11.01 5.65
N GLY A 162 -4.56 -10.52 5.59
CA GLY A 162 -3.59 -10.90 4.57
C GLY A 162 -3.14 -12.35 4.69
N GLU A 163 -2.86 -12.81 5.91
CA GLU A 163 -2.42 -14.18 6.20
C GLU A 163 -3.52 -15.17 5.82
N SER A 164 -4.75 -14.95 6.29
CA SER A 164 -5.90 -15.83 6.01
C SER A 164 -6.23 -15.96 4.52
N ARG A 165 -5.83 -14.98 3.71
CA ARG A 165 -6.03 -14.94 2.26
C ARG A 165 -4.79 -15.35 1.47
N GLY A 166 -3.67 -15.66 2.13
CA GLY A 166 -2.43 -16.11 1.50
C GLY A 166 -1.60 -15.01 0.81
N PHE A 167 -1.82 -13.74 1.12
CA PHE A 167 -1.03 -12.62 0.55
C PHE A 167 0.26 -12.33 1.33
N ILE A 168 0.30 -12.70 2.61
CA ILE A 168 1.48 -12.63 3.47
C ILE A 168 1.61 -13.95 4.24
N ASN A 169 2.83 -14.45 4.40
CA ASN A 169 3.06 -15.62 5.24
C ASN A 169 3.19 -15.21 6.72
N ARG A 170 2.84 -16.12 7.62
CA ARG A 170 2.86 -15.87 9.07
C ARG A 170 4.21 -15.31 9.58
N PRO A 171 5.37 -15.86 9.19
CA PRO A 171 6.66 -15.33 9.63
C PRO A 171 6.97 -13.89 9.16
N HIS A 172 6.31 -13.40 8.11
CA HIS A 172 6.41 -12.00 7.68
C HIS A 172 5.37 -11.13 8.37
N ALA A 173 4.15 -11.64 8.58
CA ALA A 173 3.12 -10.94 9.34
C ALA A 173 3.60 -10.62 10.77
N GLU A 174 4.17 -11.61 11.46
CA GLU A 174 4.69 -11.45 12.83
C GLU A 174 5.78 -10.37 12.89
N VAL A 175 6.76 -10.41 11.98
CA VAL A 175 7.86 -9.43 11.98
C VAL A 175 7.40 -8.02 11.60
N VAL A 176 6.40 -7.90 10.70
CA VAL A 176 5.81 -6.60 10.37
C VAL A 176 5.02 -6.04 11.56
N LEU A 177 4.30 -6.87 12.30
CA LEU A 177 3.59 -6.44 13.51
C LEU A 177 4.57 -5.99 14.61
N GLU A 178 5.64 -6.75 14.83
CA GLU A 178 6.71 -6.36 15.75
C GLU A 178 7.35 -5.03 15.35
N ALA A 179 7.66 -4.85 14.06
CA ALA A 179 8.21 -3.62 13.52
C ALA A 179 7.29 -2.41 13.77
N ALA A 180 5.97 -2.58 13.61
CA ALA A 180 5.01 -1.52 13.91
C ALA A 180 5.07 -1.11 15.39
N GLY A 181 5.12 -2.09 16.30
CA GLY A 181 5.23 -1.86 17.74
C GLY A 181 6.54 -1.18 18.16
N GLU A 182 7.64 -1.37 17.43
CA GLU A 182 8.90 -0.67 17.67
C GLU A 182 8.89 0.75 17.12
N LEU A 183 8.35 0.92 15.91
CA LEU A 183 8.29 2.22 15.24
C LEU A 183 7.60 3.30 16.06
N VAL A 184 6.47 2.96 16.71
CA VAL A 184 5.73 3.92 17.55
C VAL A 184 6.50 4.36 18.80
N ARG A 185 7.58 3.65 19.16
CA ARG A 185 8.45 3.94 20.31
C ARG A 185 9.73 4.68 19.93
N LEU A 186 10.02 4.84 18.64
CA LEU A 186 11.23 5.56 18.19
C LEU A 186 11.12 7.07 18.43
N ASP A 187 12.29 7.68 18.63
CA ASP A 187 12.43 9.13 18.65
C ASP A 187 12.29 9.75 17.25
N ASP A 188 12.02 11.05 17.20
CA ASP A 188 11.74 11.79 15.96
C ASP A 188 12.92 11.76 14.98
N GLU A 189 14.16 11.77 15.49
CA GLU A 189 15.37 11.77 14.67
C GLU A 189 15.58 10.41 14.01
N SER A 190 15.34 9.32 14.74
CA SER A 190 15.36 7.96 14.21
C SER A 190 14.31 7.76 13.11
N ILE A 191 13.08 8.26 13.31
CA ILE A 191 12.03 8.22 12.29
C ILE A 191 12.45 9.05 11.06
N ALA A 192 13.02 10.23 11.29
CA ALA A 192 13.49 11.09 10.21
C ALA A 192 14.57 10.42 9.35
N ARG A 193 15.56 9.78 9.97
CA ARG A 193 16.61 9.02 9.27
C ARG A 193 16.05 7.89 8.41
N LEU A 194 15.05 7.15 8.92
CA LEU A 194 14.37 6.11 8.16
C LEU A 194 13.57 6.70 6.98
N GLY A 195 12.93 7.86 7.19
CA GLY A 195 12.25 8.62 6.14
C GLY A 195 13.20 9.11 5.06
N GLU A 196 14.36 9.66 5.41
CA GLU A 196 15.38 10.10 4.45
C GLU A 196 15.89 8.95 3.57
N ALA A 197 16.03 7.74 4.14
CA ALA A 197 16.42 6.57 3.36
C ALA A 197 15.43 6.26 2.23
N SER A 198 14.15 6.63 2.40
CA SER A 198 13.12 6.52 1.38
C SER A 198 13.41 7.43 0.16
N CYS A 199 14.05 8.59 0.40
CA CYS A 199 14.45 9.58 -0.61
C CYS A 199 15.73 9.20 -1.36
N ARG A 200 16.58 8.34 -0.78
CA ARG A 200 17.85 7.93 -1.38
C ARG A 200 17.60 6.89 -2.47
N GLY A 201 17.40 7.39 -3.69
CA GLY A 201 17.25 6.58 -4.90
C GLY A 201 18.49 5.74 -5.28
N ASP A 202 19.60 5.89 -4.56
CA ASP A 202 20.92 5.40 -4.95
C ASP A 202 21.11 3.89 -4.78
N LEU A 203 20.40 3.23 -3.85
CA LEU A 203 20.59 1.80 -3.57
C LEU A 203 20.25 0.87 -4.75
N LEU A 204 19.48 1.34 -5.74
CA LEU A 204 19.12 0.56 -6.93
C LEU A 204 19.99 0.85 -8.15
N ARG A 205 20.92 1.82 -8.08
CA ARG A 205 21.76 2.21 -9.23
C ARG A 205 22.77 1.13 -9.59
N GLU A 206 23.22 0.35 -8.61
CA GLU A 206 24.29 -0.63 -8.77
C GLU A 206 23.82 -1.97 -9.37
N ASN A 207 22.50 -2.23 -9.42
CA ASN A 207 21.94 -3.45 -9.99
C ASN A 207 20.77 -3.16 -10.96
N PRO A 208 21.04 -3.04 -12.28
CA PRO A 208 20.03 -2.73 -13.28
C PRO A 208 18.90 -3.76 -13.39
N ARG A 209 19.15 -5.02 -13.04
CA ARG A 209 18.14 -6.08 -13.06
C ARG A 209 17.18 -5.93 -11.89
N LEU A 210 17.72 -5.72 -10.68
CA LEU A 210 16.92 -5.46 -9.48
C LEU A 210 16.09 -4.18 -9.64
N ARG A 211 16.68 -3.11 -10.17
CA ARG A 211 15.96 -1.87 -10.47
C ARG A 211 14.76 -2.13 -11.38
N ARG A 212 14.93 -2.93 -12.44
CA ARG A 212 13.85 -3.29 -13.35
C ARG A 212 12.76 -4.10 -12.63
N LEU A 213 13.13 -5.11 -11.85
CA LEU A 213 12.18 -5.91 -11.06
C LEU A 213 11.33 -5.01 -10.15
N ILE A 214 11.96 -4.20 -9.30
CA ILE A 214 11.27 -3.33 -8.34
C ILE A 214 10.38 -2.32 -9.07
N THR A 215 10.86 -1.73 -10.17
CA THR A 215 10.07 -0.79 -10.97
C THR A 215 8.85 -1.48 -11.59
N SER A 216 9.00 -2.71 -12.10
CA SER A 216 7.90 -3.48 -12.66
C SER A 216 6.87 -3.90 -11.60
N VAL A 217 7.32 -4.28 -10.40
CA VAL A 217 6.42 -4.55 -9.27
C VAL A 217 5.67 -3.29 -8.85
N ALA A 218 6.38 -2.17 -8.65
CA ALA A 218 5.77 -0.88 -8.31
C ALA A 218 4.74 -0.42 -9.36
N GLY A 219 5.04 -0.63 -10.66
CA GLY A 219 4.13 -0.39 -11.77
C GLY A 219 2.86 -1.25 -11.71
N ALA A 220 3.00 -2.54 -11.45
CA ALA A 220 1.85 -3.44 -11.27
C ALA A 220 0.98 -3.03 -10.07
N VAL A 221 1.61 -2.62 -8.95
CA VAL A 221 0.91 -2.13 -7.75
C VAL A 221 0.07 -0.90 -8.07
N ILE A 222 0.66 0.15 -8.65
CA ILE A 222 -0.06 1.41 -8.88
C ILE A 222 -1.18 1.29 -9.93
N VAL A 223 -0.98 0.46 -10.97
CA VAL A 223 -2.06 0.19 -11.94
C VAL A 223 -3.23 -0.52 -11.25
N SER A 224 -2.92 -1.49 -10.39
CA SER A 224 -3.94 -2.24 -9.65
C SER A 224 -4.70 -1.34 -8.66
N ASP A 225 -3.98 -0.55 -7.85
CA ASP A 225 -4.58 0.42 -6.92
C ASP A 225 -5.50 1.41 -7.65
N ILE A 226 -5.01 2.06 -8.72
CA ILE A 226 -5.80 3.05 -9.48
C ILE A 226 -7.11 2.45 -9.98
N VAL A 227 -7.09 1.23 -10.51
CA VAL A 227 -8.32 0.58 -11.02
C VAL A 227 -9.25 0.18 -9.87
N VAL A 228 -8.73 -0.42 -8.80
CA VAL A 228 -9.54 -0.81 -7.63
C VAL A 228 -10.20 0.42 -7.00
N SER A 229 -9.40 1.43 -6.69
CA SER A 229 -9.85 2.73 -6.17
C SER A 229 -10.91 3.35 -7.08
N SER A 230 -10.70 3.33 -8.40
CA SER A 230 -11.62 3.96 -9.35
C SER A 230 -12.96 3.26 -9.45
N LEU A 231 -12.97 1.91 -9.53
CA LEU A 231 -14.20 1.13 -9.60
C LEU A 231 -15.02 1.23 -8.32
N ARG A 232 -14.37 1.21 -7.15
CA ARG A 232 -15.06 1.30 -5.85
C ARG A 232 -15.67 2.66 -5.56
N ARG A 233 -15.06 3.74 -6.05
CA ARG A 233 -15.58 5.11 -5.82
C ARG A 233 -16.75 5.48 -6.73
N GLY A 234 -17.11 4.63 -7.69
CA GLY A 234 -18.18 4.88 -8.66
C GLY A 234 -17.90 6.05 -9.60
N GLY A 235 -16.63 6.44 -9.74
CA GLY A 235 -16.16 7.48 -10.64
C GLY A 235 -14.91 6.98 -11.36
N VAL A 236 -14.99 6.84 -12.69
CA VAL A 236 -13.87 6.26 -13.43
C VAL A 236 -12.82 7.35 -13.68
N SER A 237 -11.63 7.18 -13.09
CA SER A 237 -10.48 8.03 -13.39
C SER A 237 -10.07 7.81 -14.84
N HIS A 238 -9.76 8.88 -15.58
CA HIS A 238 -9.26 8.80 -16.96
C HIS A 238 -8.05 7.84 -17.08
N LEU A 239 -7.21 7.80 -16.05
CA LEU A 239 -6.05 6.90 -15.99
C LEU A 239 -6.48 5.44 -15.80
N ALA A 240 -7.52 5.18 -15.00
CA ALA A 240 -8.09 3.85 -14.83
C ALA A 240 -8.77 3.37 -16.12
N GLU A 241 -9.50 4.25 -16.82
CA GLU A 241 -10.11 3.95 -18.12
C GLU A 241 -9.07 3.58 -19.18
N MET A 242 -7.99 4.35 -19.25
CA MET A 242 -6.87 4.06 -20.13
C MET A 242 -6.32 2.66 -19.85
N TRP A 243 -5.98 2.34 -18.60
CA TRP A 243 -5.45 1.02 -18.26
C TRP A 243 -6.43 -0.13 -18.52
N MET A 244 -7.70 0.05 -18.21
CA MET A 244 -8.73 -0.96 -18.51
C MET A 244 -8.93 -1.17 -20.02
N ARG A 245 -8.62 -0.18 -20.85
CA ARG A 245 -8.62 -0.32 -22.31
C ARG A 245 -7.36 -1.00 -22.82
N GLU A 246 -6.19 -0.61 -22.31
CA GLU A 246 -4.90 -1.21 -22.73
C GLU A 246 -4.73 -2.65 -22.21
N LEU A 247 -5.37 -3.00 -21.11
CA LEU A 247 -5.39 -4.34 -20.50
C LEU A 247 -6.84 -4.84 -20.38
N PRO A 248 -7.43 -5.45 -21.42
CA PRO A 248 -8.86 -5.79 -21.45
C PRO A 248 -9.31 -6.75 -20.33
N SER A 249 -8.40 -7.57 -19.80
CA SER A 249 -8.68 -8.46 -18.65
C SER A 249 -8.78 -7.72 -17.31
N LEU A 250 -8.29 -6.49 -17.23
CA LEU A 250 -8.14 -5.76 -15.97
C LEU A 250 -9.48 -5.44 -15.30
N ARG A 251 -10.47 -4.94 -16.05
CA ARG A 251 -11.81 -4.65 -15.51
C ARG A 251 -12.51 -5.88 -14.92
N PRO A 252 -12.73 -6.98 -15.68
CA PRO A 252 -13.44 -8.14 -15.14
C PRO A 252 -12.70 -8.80 -13.97
N VAL A 253 -11.36 -8.79 -13.97
CA VAL A 253 -10.56 -9.27 -12.83
C VAL A 253 -10.74 -8.36 -11.62
N ALA A 254 -10.69 -7.04 -11.80
CA ALA A 254 -10.86 -6.08 -10.71
C ALA A 254 -12.24 -6.14 -10.07
N GLU A 255 -13.32 -6.20 -10.86
CA GLU A 255 -14.69 -6.35 -10.34
C GLU A 255 -14.85 -7.62 -9.51
N LYS A 256 -14.28 -8.75 -9.99
CA LYS A 256 -14.27 -10.00 -9.24
C LYS A 256 -13.48 -9.90 -7.93
N CYS A 257 -12.26 -9.37 -7.98
CA CYS A 257 -11.42 -9.20 -6.79
C CYS A 257 -12.05 -8.25 -5.75
N ILE A 258 -12.70 -7.17 -6.19
CA ILE A 258 -13.42 -6.23 -5.33
C ILE A 258 -14.59 -6.92 -4.61
N SER A 259 -15.35 -7.73 -5.35
CA SER A 259 -16.47 -8.49 -4.79
C SER A 259 -16.00 -9.53 -3.77
N GLU A 260 -14.94 -10.29 -4.10
CA GLU A 260 -14.34 -11.29 -3.20
C GLU A 260 -13.76 -10.66 -1.93
N ALA A 261 -13.17 -9.46 -2.04
CA ALA A 261 -12.60 -8.72 -0.90
C ALA A 261 -13.68 -8.21 0.07
N GLY A 262 -14.89 -7.86 -0.42
CA GLY A 262 -16.01 -7.41 0.42
C GLY A 262 -16.62 -8.50 1.32
N GLY A 263 -16.26 -9.78 1.13
CA GLY A 263 -16.76 -10.90 1.93
C GLY A 263 -16.14 -11.04 3.32
N VAL A 264 -15.20 -10.16 3.71
CA VAL A 264 -14.45 -10.28 4.99
C VAL A 264 -15.34 -10.05 6.23
N TRP A 265 -16.51 -9.40 6.07
CA TRP A 265 -17.45 -9.11 7.16
C TRP A 265 -18.83 -9.76 6.99
N GLY A 266 -19.00 -10.68 6.04
CA GLY A 266 -20.31 -11.25 5.67
C GLY A 266 -20.80 -12.45 6.50
N ASN A 267 -20.02 -12.98 7.44
CA ASN A 267 -20.30 -14.27 8.08
C ASN A 267 -20.42 -14.26 9.62
N ASN A 268 -20.61 -13.12 10.27
CA ASN A 268 -20.82 -13.05 11.73
C ASN A 268 -22.08 -12.26 12.14
N LEU A 269 -23.19 -12.48 11.43
CA LEU A 269 -24.53 -12.19 11.94
C LEU A 269 -25.42 -13.41 11.66
N GLY A 270 -25.16 -14.47 12.42
CA GLY A 270 -26.09 -15.57 12.70
C GLY A 270 -26.60 -15.43 14.11
#